data_AF-A0A345Z4Q1-F1
#
_entry.id   AF-A0A345Z4Q1-F1
#
_cell.length_a   1.000
_cell.length_b   1.000
_cell.length_c   1.000
_cell.angle_alpha   90.00
_cell.angle_beta   90.00
_cell.angle_gamma   90.00
#
_symmetry.space_group_name_H-M   'P 1'
#
loop_
_entity.id
_entity.type
_entity.pdbx_description
1 polymer ?
#
loop_
_entity_poly.entity_id
_entity_poly.type
_entity_poly.pdbx_seq_one_letter_code
_entity_poly.pdbx_strand_id
1 'polypeptide(L)'
;MKAEIITKQETSKLNKYYIWIILSAAFLSVLIFILCFLVAGKSQFLFEIPHVKEDYFNGFLNEKGEQLQFRRFKLSIALASFGKEGLINVQVMYTLTFYLPAIFALAELFEIPRIKKNKINDKQVLWLSFVLMLVLINVIAQLIMFLSPNIMEITFRKYLNVYYEENFLSSTIGGEILESQIADAVQGLNEIYSNKFHILAIIIIVLCFIELIIISFFFFFRQKDFFKKRKTKIRNELIE
;
A
#
# COMPACT_ATOMS: atom_id res chain seq x y z
N MET A 1 -6.45 16.95 -48.16
CA MET A 1 -5.36 17.71 -47.50
C MET A 1 -5.79 18.38 -46.18
N LYS A 2 -6.77 19.30 -46.13
CA LYS A 2 -7.19 19.94 -44.86
C LYS A 2 -7.71 18.96 -43.78
N ALA A 3 -8.54 17.98 -44.14
CA ALA A 3 -9.06 16.98 -43.19
C ALA A 3 -7.96 16.07 -42.57
N GLU A 4 -6.89 15.84 -43.33
CA GLU A 4 -5.75 15.00 -42.93
C GLU A 4 -4.80 15.73 -41.98
N ILE A 5 -4.68 17.05 -42.15
CA ILE A 5 -3.92 17.92 -41.24
C ILE A 5 -4.64 18.07 -39.89
N ILE A 6 -5.98 18.22 -39.91
CA ILE A 6 -6.82 18.33 -38.71
C ILE A 6 -6.74 17.04 -37.87
N THR A 7 -6.84 15.87 -38.50
CA THR A 7 -6.77 14.57 -37.82
C THR A 7 -5.39 14.28 -37.21
N LYS A 8 -4.29 14.69 -37.85
CA LYS A 8 -2.93 14.60 -37.28
C LYS A 8 -2.73 15.54 -36.08
N GLN A 9 -3.33 16.72 -36.10
CA GLN A 9 -3.19 17.72 -35.04
C GLN A 9 -4.00 17.34 -33.79
N GLU A 10 -5.20 16.77 -33.96
CA GLU A 10 -6.03 16.26 -32.85
C GLU A 10 -5.40 15.04 -32.15
N THR A 11 -4.86 14.08 -32.91
CA THR A 11 -4.16 12.91 -32.35
C THR A 11 -2.89 13.31 -31.59
N SER A 12 -2.14 14.30 -32.09
CA SER A 12 -0.97 14.85 -31.39
C SER A 12 -1.31 15.50 -30.05
N LYS A 13 -2.42 16.26 -29.96
CA LYS A 13 -2.89 16.86 -28.71
C LYS A 13 -3.31 15.79 -27.70
N LEU A 14 -4.13 14.82 -28.10
CA LEU A 14 -4.56 13.70 -27.24
C LEU A 14 -3.36 12.92 -26.66
N ASN A 15 -2.34 12.64 -27.47
CA ASN A 15 -1.14 11.95 -27.01
C ASN A 15 -0.36 12.74 -25.94
N LYS A 16 -0.30 14.06 -26.03
CA LYS A 16 0.35 14.89 -25.01
C LYS A 16 -0.40 14.80 -23.68
N TYR A 17 -1.74 14.85 -23.69
CA TYR A 17 -2.55 14.69 -22.49
C TYR A 17 -2.33 13.32 -21.83
N TYR A 18 -2.28 12.25 -22.62
CA TYR A 18 -2.02 10.90 -22.08
C TYR A 18 -0.64 10.76 -21.43
N ILE A 19 0.39 11.36 -22.02
CA ILE A 19 1.73 11.35 -21.43
C ILE A 19 1.72 12.07 -20.07
N TRP A 20 1.05 13.22 -19.97
CA TRP A 20 0.93 13.93 -18.70
C TRP A 20 0.20 13.10 -17.64
N ILE A 21 -0.90 12.42 -18.00
CA ILE A 21 -1.61 11.54 -17.07
C ILE A 21 -0.71 10.42 -16.55
N ILE A 22 0.02 9.73 -17.42
CA ILE A 22 0.94 8.65 -17.02
C ILE A 22 2.06 9.21 -16.11
N LEU A 23 2.61 10.38 -16.43
CA LEU A 23 3.62 11.02 -15.59
C LEU A 23 3.06 11.39 -14.21
N SER A 24 1.85 11.93 -14.14
CA SER A 24 1.18 12.26 -12.88
C SER A 24 0.88 11.02 -12.04
N ALA A 25 0.40 9.94 -12.66
CA ALA A 25 0.16 8.67 -11.98
C ALA A 25 1.48 8.08 -11.45
N ALA A 26 2.53 8.03 -12.27
CA ALA A 26 3.85 7.56 -11.83
C ALA A 26 4.43 8.39 -10.67
N PHE A 27 4.29 9.72 -10.74
CA PHE A 27 4.71 10.59 -9.65
C PHE A 27 3.93 10.31 -8.35
N LEU A 28 2.61 10.18 -8.43
CA LEU A 28 1.75 9.86 -7.27
C LEU A 28 2.08 8.48 -6.68
N SER A 29 2.20 7.45 -7.51
CA SER A 29 2.59 6.09 -7.08
C SER A 29 3.94 6.07 -6.36
N VAL A 30 4.95 6.79 -6.88
CA VAL A 30 6.26 6.89 -6.23
C VAL A 30 6.16 7.67 -4.92
N LEU A 31 5.38 8.75 -4.88
CA LEU A 31 5.16 9.53 -3.65
C LEU A 31 4.48 8.68 -2.58
N ILE A 32 3.40 7.96 -2.92
CA ILE A 32 2.71 7.02 -2.04
C ILE A 32 3.68 5.97 -1.51
N PHE A 33 4.49 5.37 -2.38
CA PHE A 33 5.50 4.39 -2.00
C PHE A 33 6.49 4.96 -0.97
N ILE A 34 7.05 6.14 -1.22
CA ILE A 34 7.99 6.80 -0.30
C ILE A 34 7.33 7.06 1.06
N LEU A 35 6.10 7.59 1.07
CA LEU A 35 5.39 7.87 2.32
C LEU A 35 5.11 6.58 3.10
N CYS A 36 4.64 5.51 2.44
CA CYS A 36 4.45 4.20 3.05
C CYS A 36 5.77 3.64 3.61
N PHE A 37 6.88 3.81 2.90
CA PHE A 37 8.21 3.36 3.33
C PHE A 37 8.68 4.10 4.60
N LEU A 38 8.44 5.41 4.68
CA LEU A 38 8.76 6.21 5.86
C LEU A 38 7.99 5.76 7.10
N VAL A 39 6.73 5.32 6.96
CA VAL A 39 5.94 4.76 8.07
C VAL A 39 6.49 3.38 8.46
N ALA A 40 6.69 2.50 7.48
CA ALA A 40 7.09 1.12 7.71
C ALA A 40 8.49 0.97 8.33
N GLY A 41 9.38 1.92 8.06
CA GLY A 41 10.72 1.98 8.63
C GLY A 41 10.76 2.39 10.10
N LYS A 42 9.63 2.76 10.72
CA LYS A 42 9.57 3.13 12.14
C LYS A 42 9.54 1.90 13.03
N SER A 43 10.32 1.98 14.10
CA SER A 43 10.43 0.93 15.10
C SER A 43 10.84 1.51 16.44
N GLN A 44 10.41 0.89 17.53
CA GLN A 44 10.75 1.27 18.91
C GLN A 44 11.28 0.04 19.64
N PHE A 45 12.30 0.19 20.49
CA PHE A 45 12.66 -0.88 21.41
C PHE A 45 11.57 -1.07 22.47
N LEU A 46 11.28 -2.30 22.88
CA LEU A 46 10.15 -2.57 23.78
C LEU A 46 10.29 -1.88 25.14
N PHE A 47 11.49 -1.89 25.72
CA PHE A 47 11.77 -1.23 27.00
C PHE A 47 11.75 0.30 26.92
N GLU A 48 11.79 0.87 25.72
CA GLU A 48 11.68 2.32 25.52
C GLU A 48 10.23 2.77 25.25
N ILE A 49 9.28 1.85 25.22
CA ILE A 49 7.85 2.20 25.10
C ILE A 49 7.41 2.84 26.43
N PRO A 50 6.75 4.01 26.41
CA PRO A 50 6.20 4.61 27.61
C PRO A 50 5.33 3.63 28.39
N HIS A 51 5.36 3.74 29.72
CA HIS A 51 4.61 2.87 30.66
C HIS A 51 5.09 1.40 30.73
N VAL A 52 6.03 0.98 29.88
CA VAL A 52 6.67 -0.34 30.01
C VAL A 52 7.80 -0.27 31.04
N LYS A 53 7.80 -1.19 32.01
CA LYS A 53 8.84 -1.29 33.04
C LYS A 53 9.84 -2.39 32.71
N GLU A 54 11.00 -2.36 33.36
CA GLU A 54 12.11 -3.30 33.12
C GLU A 54 11.75 -4.76 33.44
N ASP A 55 10.80 -4.98 34.36
CA ASP A 55 10.34 -6.30 34.80
C ASP A 55 9.17 -6.85 33.97
N TYR A 56 8.66 -6.09 32.99
CA TYR A 56 7.55 -6.53 32.15
C TYR A 56 7.94 -7.73 31.26
N PHE A 57 6.95 -8.52 30.88
CA PHE A 57 7.09 -9.70 30.03
C PHE A 57 8.18 -10.66 30.53
N ASN A 58 8.18 -10.92 31.84
CA ASN A 58 9.15 -11.77 32.53
C ASN A 58 10.61 -11.29 32.34
N GLY A 59 10.84 -9.97 32.52
CA GLY A 59 12.17 -9.37 32.28
C GLY A 59 12.64 -9.49 30.83
N PHE A 60 11.70 -9.50 29.89
CA PHE A 60 11.94 -9.72 28.46
C PHE A 60 12.62 -11.06 28.13
N LEU A 61 12.26 -12.15 28.81
CA LEU A 61 12.75 -13.51 28.51
C LEU A 61 11.68 -14.32 27.75
N ASN A 62 12.10 -15.10 26.74
CA ASN A 62 11.22 -16.10 26.11
C ASN A 62 11.29 -17.48 26.79
N GLU A 63 10.52 -18.44 26.29
CA GLU A 63 10.50 -19.83 26.81
C GLU A 63 11.89 -20.48 26.84
N LYS A 64 12.77 -20.09 25.90
CA LYS A 64 14.14 -20.60 25.80
C LYS A 64 15.13 -19.88 26.73
N GLY A 65 14.68 -18.89 27.50
CA GLY A 65 15.52 -18.04 28.34
C GLY A 65 16.37 -17.03 27.54
N GLU A 66 16.05 -16.79 26.27
CA GLU A 66 16.73 -15.78 25.46
C GLU A 66 16.26 -14.38 25.87
N GLN A 67 17.21 -13.46 26.02
CA GLN A 67 16.91 -12.07 26.35
C GLN A 67 16.48 -11.29 25.10
N LEU A 68 15.25 -10.79 25.14
CA LEU A 68 14.60 -10.09 24.05
C LEU A 68 14.45 -8.58 24.28
N GLN A 69 15.09 -8.03 25.31
CA GLN A 69 15.02 -6.60 25.63
C GLN A 69 15.35 -5.70 24.43
N PHE A 70 16.35 -6.05 23.62
CA PHE A 70 16.75 -5.26 22.45
C PHE A 70 15.90 -5.52 21.20
N ARG A 71 14.83 -6.32 21.30
CA ARG A 71 13.91 -6.48 20.19
C ARG A 71 13.12 -5.20 20.00
N ARG A 72 12.87 -4.88 18.72
CA ARG A 72 12.12 -3.69 18.33
C ARG A 72 10.72 -4.08 17.87
N PHE A 73 9.72 -3.39 18.39
CA PHE A 73 8.40 -3.33 17.79
C PHE A 73 8.51 -2.55 16.47
N LYS A 74 7.99 -3.12 15.37
CA LYS A 74 8.09 -2.50 14.04
C LYS A 74 6.70 -2.11 13.55
N LEU A 75 6.55 -0.86 13.14
CA LEU A 75 5.26 -0.33 12.66
C LEU A 75 4.83 -0.95 11.32
N SER A 76 5.77 -1.50 10.54
CA SER A 76 5.46 -2.32 9.37
C SER A 76 4.56 -3.52 9.67
N ILE A 77 4.60 -4.06 10.89
CA ILE A 77 3.72 -5.16 11.30
C ILE A 77 2.28 -4.64 11.41
N ALA A 78 2.06 -3.42 11.90
CA ALA A 78 0.74 -2.82 11.98
C ALA A 78 0.17 -2.51 10.59
N LEU A 79 1.01 -2.03 9.67
CA LEU A 79 0.63 -1.78 8.27
C LEU A 79 0.31 -3.07 7.49
N ALA A 80 0.89 -4.20 7.89
CA ALA A 80 0.70 -5.49 7.25
C ALA A 80 -0.29 -6.41 7.99
N SER A 81 -0.83 -5.96 9.12
CA SER A 81 -1.70 -6.79 9.97
C SER A 81 -3.13 -6.79 9.43
N PHE A 82 -3.43 -7.78 8.59
CA PHE A 82 -4.81 -8.11 8.22
C PHE A 82 -5.49 -8.84 9.37
N GLY A 83 -6.42 -8.18 10.06
CA GLY A 83 -7.26 -8.81 11.08
C GLY A 83 -6.46 -9.62 12.14
N LYS A 84 -7.12 -10.59 12.77
CA LYS A 84 -6.49 -11.48 13.77
C LYS A 84 -5.70 -12.64 13.14
N GLU A 85 -5.93 -12.93 11.85
CA GLU A 85 -5.40 -14.13 11.21
C GLU A 85 -4.34 -13.78 10.16
N GLY A 86 -3.12 -14.30 10.34
CA GLY A 86 -2.10 -14.21 9.29
C GLY A 86 -0.69 -14.38 9.82
N LEU A 87 -0.16 -15.60 9.67
CA LEU A 87 1.26 -15.95 9.80
C LEU A 87 2.09 -15.58 8.55
N ILE A 88 1.51 -14.82 7.61
CA ILE A 88 2.22 -14.46 6.39
C ILE A 88 3.36 -13.50 6.75
N ASN A 89 4.55 -13.77 6.22
CA ASN A 89 5.74 -12.95 6.42
C ASN A 89 5.40 -11.47 6.12
N VAL A 90 5.50 -10.62 7.14
CA VAL A 90 5.22 -9.18 7.09
C VAL A 90 5.93 -8.50 5.93
N GLN A 91 7.14 -8.94 5.57
CA GLN A 91 7.89 -8.42 4.43
C GLN A 91 7.17 -8.71 3.11
N VAL A 92 6.68 -9.94 2.93
CA VAL A 92 5.95 -10.34 1.71
C VAL A 92 4.65 -9.55 1.59
N MET A 93 3.89 -9.40 2.68
CA MET A 93 2.66 -8.61 2.67
C MET A 93 2.94 -7.15 2.33
N TYR A 94 3.98 -6.58 2.95
CA TYR A 94 4.39 -5.21 2.68
C TYR A 94 4.80 -5.01 1.22
N THR A 95 5.57 -5.94 0.65
CA THR A 95 5.93 -5.90 -0.78
C THR A 95 4.71 -5.99 -1.68
N LEU A 96 3.81 -6.95 -1.43
CA LEU A 96 2.60 -7.13 -2.25
C LEU A 96 1.64 -5.95 -2.17
N THR A 97 1.52 -5.29 -1.02
CA THR A 97 0.64 -4.13 -0.86
C THR A 97 1.28 -2.85 -1.40
N PHE A 98 2.52 -2.54 -1.01
CA PHE A 98 3.06 -1.18 -1.20
C PHE A 98 4.10 -1.04 -2.32
N TYR A 99 4.78 -2.10 -2.76
CA TYR A 99 5.74 -2.02 -3.88
C TYR A 99 5.04 -2.12 -5.25
N LEU A 100 3.97 -2.90 -5.34
CA LEU A 100 3.25 -3.12 -6.60
C LEU A 100 2.74 -1.83 -7.27
N PRO A 101 2.15 -0.83 -6.57
CA PRO A 101 1.70 0.40 -7.22
C PRO A 101 2.84 1.09 -7.99
N ALA A 102 4.00 1.24 -7.34
CA ALA A 102 5.17 1.83 -7.96
C ALA A 102 5.68 1.01 -9.16
N ILE A 103 5.73 -0.32 -9.05
CA ILE A 103 6.17 -1.18 -10.16
C ILE A 103 5.24 -1.03 -11.37
N PHE A 104 3.92 -1.08 -11.18
CA PHE A 104 2.95 -0.96 -12.26
C PHE A 104 2.95 0.45 -12.87
N ALA A 105 3.07 1.49 -12.05
CA ALA A 105 3.14 2.85 -12.55
C ALA A 105 4.45 3.11 -13.33
N LEU A 106 5.58 2.55 -12.89
CA LEU A 106 6.84 2.58 -13.65
C LEU A 106 6.74 1.75 -14.94
N ALA A 107 6.00 0.64 -14.94
CA ALA A 107 5.74 -0.14 -16.14
C ALA A 107 5.00 0.70 -17.21
N GLU A 108 4.04 1.54 -16.81
CA GLU A 108 3.35 2.45 -17.72
C GLU A 108 4.27 3.52 -18.34
N LEU A 109 5.34 3.95 -17.64
CA LEU A 109 6.32 4.89 -18.20
C LEU A 109 7.02 4.32 -19.45
N PHE A 110 7.25 3.01 -19.51
CA PHE A 110 7.85 2.36 -20.68
C PHE A 110 6.95 2.39 -21.93
N GLU A 111 5.66 2.69 -21.77
CA GLU A 111 4.75 2.87 -22.90
C GLU A 111 4.87 4.28 -23.52
N ILE A 112 5.44 5.29 -22.82
CA ILE A 112 5.57 6.68 -23.33
C ILE A 112 6.19 6.77 -24.73
N PRO A 113 7.33 6.10 -25.05
CA PRO A 113 7.90 6.14 -26.39
C PRO A 113 6.96 5.57 -27.47
N ARG A 114 6.16 4.55 -27.11
CA ARG A 114 5.16 3.95 -28.00
C ARG A 114 3.97 4.87 -28.21
N ILE A 115 3.55 5.61 -27.18
CA ILE A 115 2.54 6.68 -27.27
C ILE A 115 2.99 7.75 -28.26
N LYS A 116 4.22 8.26 -28.14
CA LYS A 116 4.77 9.27 -29.05
C LYS A 116 4.78 8.81 -30.51
N LYS A 117 4.95 7.51 -30.76
CA LYS A 117 4.99 6.91 -32.10
C LYS A 117 3.64 6.38 -32.60
N ASN A 118 2.54 6.57 -31.87
CA ASN A 118 1.22 5.98 -32.18
C ASN A 118 1.24 4.44 -32.34
N LYS A 119 2.16 3.74 -31.66
CA LYS A 119 2.31 2.27 -31.69
C LYS A 119 1.89 1.61 -30.38
N ILE A 120 0.89 2.17 -29.71
CA ILE A 120 0.39 1.65 -28.42
C ILE A 120 -0.35 0.33 -28.63
N ASN A 121 -0.10 -0.62 -27.73
CA ASN A 121 -0.97 -1.76 -27.54
C ASN A 121 -2.09 -1.38 -26.55
N ASP A 122 -3.25 -0.99 -27.08
CA ASP A 122 -4.38 -0.51 -26.28
C ASP A 122 -4.83 -1.55 -25.23
N LYS A 123 -4.74 -2.86 -25.54
CA LYS A 123 -5.07 -3.95 -24.61
C LYS A 123 -4.11 -4.02 -23.43
N GLN A 124 -2.81 -3.87 -23.69
CA GLN A 124 -1.78 -3.92 -22.64
C GLN A 124 -1.93 -2.74 -21.68
N VAL A 125 -2.15 -1.53 -22.22
CA VAL A 125 -2.37 -0.33 -21.41
C VAL A 125 -3.61 -0.47 -20.53
N LEU A 126 -4.74 -0.90 -21.09
CA LEU A 126 -5.96 -1.13 -20.32
C LEU A 126 -5.75 -2.16 -19.20
N TRP A 127 -4.99 -3.23 -19.47
CA TRP A 127 -4.68 -4.24 -18.45
C TRP A 127 -3.82 -3.68 -17.33
N LEU A 128 -2.74 -2.94 -17.66
CA LEU A 128 -1.88 -2.31 -16.66
C LEU A 128 -2.66 -1.35 -15.76
N SER A 129 -3.47 -0.47 -16.35
CA SER A 129 -4.28 0.48 -15.58
C SER A 129 -5.33 -0.21 -14.71
N PHE A 130 -5.96 -1.29 -15.20
CA PHE A 130 -6.89 -2.08 -14.39
C PHE A 130 -6.19 -2.75 -13.19
N VAL A 131 -5.02 -3.36 -13.41
CA VAL A 131 -4.25 -3.98 -12.32
C VAL A 131 -3.79 -2.92 -11.31
N LEU A 132 -3.33 -1.76 -11.77
CA LEU A 132 -2.94 -0.66 -10.89
C LEU A 132 -4.12 -0.18 -10.03
N MET A 133 -5.33 -0.08 -10.60
CA MET A 133 -6.54 0.24 -9.81
C MET A 133 -6.79 -0.78 -8.70
N LEU A 134 -6.71 -2.10 -8.99
CA LEU A 134 -6.91 -3.14 -7.97
C LEU A 134 -5.86 -3.05 -6.85
N VAL A 135 -4.61 -2.81 -7.22
CA VAL A 135 -3.51 -2.66 -6.26
C VAL A 135 -3.72 -1.41 -5.37
N LEU A 136 -4.14 -0.28 -5.94
CA LEU A 136 -4.45 0.94 -5.16
C LEU A 136 -5.62 0.73 -4.20
N ILE A 137 -6.68 0.01 -4.62
CA ILE A 137 -7.80 -0.35 -3.73
C ILE A 137 -7.30 -1.19 -2.55
N ASN A 138 -6.39 -2.14 -2.79
CA ASN A 138 -5.78 -2.93 -1.74
C ASN A 138 -4.97 -2.07 -0.74
N VAL A 139 -4.19 -1.10 -1.24
CA VAL A 139 -3.48 -0.13 -0.39
C VAL A 139 -4.44 0.67 0.48
N ILE A 140 -5.54 1.16 -0.10
CA ILE A 140 -6.55 1.92 0.65
C ILE A 140 -7.18 1.06 1.74
N ALA A 141 -7.61 -0.16 1.41
CA ALA A 141 -8.21 -1.08 2.39
C ALA A 141 -7.27 -1.34 3.59
N GLN A 142 -5.98 -1.51 3.30
CA GLN A 142 -4.94 -1.73 4.31
C GLN A 142 -4.73 -0.53 5.23
N LEU A 143 -4.67 0.67 4.65
CA LEU A 143 -4.53 1.90 5.43
C LEU A 143 -5.78 2.18 6.26
N ILE A 144 -6.98 1.82 5.79
CA ILE A 144 -8.22 1.89 6.58
C ILE A 144 -8.14 0.95 7.79
N MET A 145 -7.64 -0.28 7.63
CA MET A 145 -7.43 -1.20 8.76
C MET A 145 -6.40 -0.65 9.76
N PHE A 146 -5.33 -0.02 9.25
CA PHE A 146 -4.34 0.65 10.09
C PHE A 146 -4.90 1.83 10.90
N LEU A 147 -5.98 2.46 10.45
CA LEU A 147 -6.66 3.52 11.22
C LEU A 147 -7.57 2.97 12.33
N SER A 148 -7.71 1.64 12.46
CA SER A 148 -8.51 1.05 13.53
C SER A 148 -7.91 1.36 14.90
N PRO A 149 -8.71 1.77 15.90
CA PRO A 149 -8.20 2.10 17.23
C PRO A 149 -7.52 0.91 17.92
N ASN A 150 -7.87 -0.32 17.54
CA ASN A 150 -7.34 -1.54 18.15
C ASN A 150 -6.12 -2.11 17.41
N ILE A 151 -5.63 -1.44 16.35
CA ILE A 151 -4.55 -2.01 15.53
C ILE A 151 -3.27 -2.22 16.34
N MET A 152 -2.95 -1.31 17.26
CA MET A 152 -1.74 -1.40 18.09
C MET A 152 -1.82 -2.61 19.01
N GLU A 153 -2.98 -2.84 19.64
CA GLU A 153 -3.20 -4.03 20.46
C GLU A 153 -3.07 -5.32 19.66
N ILE A 154 -3.76 -5.42 18.52
CA ILE A 154 -3.70 -6.59 17.64
C ILE A 154 -2.25 -6.86 17.20
N THR A 155 -1.53 -5.81 16.82
CA THR A 155 -0.14 -5.90 16.36
C THR A 155 0.79 -6.32 17.49
N PHE A 156 0.60 -5.76 18.69
CA PHE A 156 1.42 -6.06 19.86
C PHE A 156 1.22 -7.49 20.34
N ARG A 157 -0.02 -7.99 20.37
CA ARG A 157 -0.30 -9.41 20.68
C ARG A 157 0.31 -10.36 19.66
N LYS A 158 0.22 -10.06 18.36
CA LYS A 158 0.92 -10.84 17.32
C LYS A 158 2.42 -10.85 17.55
N TYR A 159 2.98 -9.71 17.94
CA TYR A 159 4.39 -9.59 18.26
C TYR A 159 4.77 -10.46 19.48
N LEU A 160 4.01 -10.40 20.57
CA LEU A 160 4.24 -11.25 21.75
C LEU A 160 4.14 -12.74 21.38
N ASN A 161 3.11 -13.14 20.64
CA ASN A 161 2.95 -14.52 20.17
C ASN A 161 4.15 -15.04 19.36
N VAL A 162 4.74 -14.20 18.49
CA VAL A 162 5.85 -14.61 17.64
C VAL A 162 7.18 -14.69 18.38
N TYR A 163 7.43 -13.78 19.33
CA TYR A 163 8.75 -13.65 19.96
C TYR A 163 8.82 -14.21 21.38
N TYR A 164 7.75 -14.06 22.16
CA TYR A 164 7.70 -14.42 23.57
C TYR A 164 6.82 -15.63 23.86
N GLU A 165 5.94 -15.98 22.91
CA GLU A 165 4.94 -17.05 23.03
C GLU A 165 3.91 -16.70 24.12
N GLU A 166 2.76 -16.13 23.75
CA GLU A 166 1.79 -15.54 24.70
C GLU A 166 1.33 -16.54 25.77
N ASN A 167 1.26 -17.83 25.43
CA ASN A 167 0.97 -18.91 26.39
C ASN A 167 2.05 -19.08 27.46
N PHE A 168 3.33 -18.98 27.09
CA PHE A 168 4.46 -19.04 28.03
C PHE A 168 4.39 -17.86 28.99
N LEU A 169 4.21 -16.64 28.47
CA LEU A 169 4.02 -15.45 29.31
C LEU A 169 2.82 -15.63 30.25
N SER A 170 1.66 -16.04 29.72
CA SER A 170 0.44 -16.21 30.51
C SER A 170 0.63 -17.22 31.66
N SER A 171 1.37 -18.31 31.41
CA SER A 171 1.68 -19.32 32.43
C SER A 171 2.71 -18.86 33.48
N THR A 172 3.62 -17.97 33.11
CA THR A 172 4.75 -17.57 33.97
C THR A 172 4.43 -16.35 34.83
N ILE A 173 3.83 -15.32 34.24
CA ILE A 173 3.49 -14.07 34.94
C ILE A 173 2.01 -13.98 35.32
N GLY A 174 1.16 -14.89 34.84
CA GLY A 174 -0.28 -14.89 35.06
C GLY A 174 -1.05 -14.05 34.03
N GLY A 175 -2.21 -14.55 33.60
CA GLY A 175 -3.02 -13.94 32.55
C GLY A 175 -3.44 -12.49 32.85
N GLU A 176 -3.92 -12.19 34.05
CA GLU A 176 -4.36 -10.84 34.41
C GLU A 176 -3.22 -9.82 34.39
N ILE A 177 -2.03 -10.22 34.85
CA ILE A 177 -0.84 -9.37 34.85
C ILE A 177 -0.37 -9.15 33.41
N LEU A 178 -0.35 -10.19 32.59
CA LEU A 178 -0.01 -10.08 31.17
C LEU A 178 -0.95 -9.11 30.43
N GLU A 179 -2.26 -9.20 30.68
CA GLU A 179 -3.25 -8.29 30.08
C GLU A 179 -3.01 -6.83 30.49
N SER A 180 -2.69 -6.58 31.76
CA SER A 180 -2.32 -5.24 32.24
C SER A 180 -1.05 -4.72 31.56
N GLN A 181 -0.01 -5.56 31.43
CA GLN A 181 1.25 -5.18 30.78
C GLN A 181 1.07 -4.89 29.28
N ILE A 182 0.19 -5.66 28.61
CA ILE A 182 -0.20 -5.41 27.22
C ILE A 182 -0.92 -4.07 27.11
N ALA A 183 -1.88 -3.78 27.99
CA ALA A 183 -2.62 -2.52 27.97
C ALA A 183 -1.69 -1.30 28.13
N ASP A 184 -0.75 -1.35 29.08
CA ASP A 184 0.25 -0.30 29.30
C ASP A 184 1.14 -0.09 28.06
N ALA A 185 1.66 -1.19 27.48
CA ALA A 185 2.48 -1.13 26.28
C ALA A 185 1.72 -0.57 25.08
N VAL A 186 0.45 -0.97 24.91
CA VAL A 186 -0.42 -0.46 23.84
C VAL A 186 -0.71 1.02 24.02
N GLN A 187 -0.93 1.48 25.25
CA GLN A 187 -1.07 2.90 25.56
C GLN A 187 0.19 3.68 25.17
N GLY A 188 1.38 3.20 25.57
CA GLY A 188 2.64 3.84 25.20
C GLY A 188 2.89 3.87 23.69
N LEU A 189 2.53 2.79 22.97
CA LEU A 189 2.59 2.75 21.51
C LEU A 189 1.63 3.75 20.86
N ASN A 190 0.41 3.90 21.40
CA ASN A 190 -0.55 4.89 20.93
C ASN A 190 -0.03 6.32 21.14
N GLU A 191 0.63 6.61 22.26
CA GLU A 191 1.26 7.92 22.51
C GLU A 191 2.38 8.23 21.50
N ILE A 192 3.20 7.25 21.16
CA ILE A 192 4.27 7.42 20.17
C ILE A 192 3.70 7.56 18.74
N TYR A 193 2.69 6.74 18.40
CA TYR A 193 2.32 6.50 17.00
C TYR A 193 0.95 7.04 16.55
N SER A 194 -0.07 7.04 17.40
CA SER A 194 -1.47 7.23 16.99
C SER A 194 -1.69 8.53 16.19
N ASN A 195 -1.35 9.69 16.75
CA ASN A 195 -1.68 10.96 16.08
C ASN A 195 -0.89 11.20 14.79
N LYS A 196 0.43 11.02 14.82
CA LYS A 196 1.28 11.37 13.66
C LYS A 196 1.08 10.42 12.48
N PHE A 197 0.96 9.12 12.75
CA PHE A 197 0.89 8.12 11.70
C PHE A 197 -0.53 7.91 11.17
N HIS A 198 -1.58 8.18 11.97
CA HIS A 198 -2.95 8.23 11.43
C HIS A 198 -3.13 9.39 10.44
N ILE A 199 -2.62 10.58 10.74
CA ILE A 199 -2.67 11.72 9.80
C ILE A 199 -1.96 11.35 8.50
N LEU A 200 -0.77 10.75 8.59
CA LEU A 200 -0.02 10.33 7.41
C LEU A 200 -0.75 9.25 6.61
N ALA A 201 -1.38 8.27 7.28
CA ALA A 201 -2.21 7.26 6.61
C ALA A 201 -3.40 7.89 5.88
N ILE A 202 -4.08 8.86 6.48
CA ILE A 202 -5.17 9.62 5.83
C ILE A 202 -4.66 10.36 4.58
N ILE A 203 -3.51 11.04 4.68
CA ILE A 203 -2.88 11.72 3.52
C ILE A 203 -2.63 10.71 2.39
N ILE A 204 -2.06 9.55 2.71
CA ILE A 204 -1.78 8.51 1.71
C ILE A 204 -3.08 7.98 1.09
N ILE A 205 -4.14 7.75 1.88
CA ILE A 205 -5.46 7.35 1.37
C ILE A 205 -6.00 8.39 0.38
N VAL A 206 -5.93 9.68 0.72
CA VAL A 206 -6.36 10.78 -0.17
C VAL A 206 -5.57 10.77 -1.48
N LEU A 207 -4.24 10.60 -1.41
CA LEU A 207 -3.40 10.50 -2.61
C LEU A 207 -3.79 9.28 -3.48
N CYS A 208 -4.06 8.13 -2.86
CA CYS A 208 -4.53 6.94 -3.58
C CYS A 208 -5.87 7.19 -4.28
N PHE A 209 -6.81 7.91 -3.64
CA PHE A 209 -8.08 8.28 -4.26
C PHE A 209 -7.89 9.22 -5.46
N ILE A 210 -7.03 10.24 -5.33
CA ILE A 210 -6.70 11.14 -6.44
C ILE A 210 -6.11 10.34 -7.61
N GLU A 211 -5.17 9.44 -7.32
CA GLU A 211 -4.57 8.58 -8.34
C GLU A 211 -5.59 7.65 -9.01
N LEU A 212 -6.48 7.03 -8.22
CA LEU A 212 -7.58 6.22 -8.75
C LEU A 212 -8.49 7.01 -9.68
N ILE A 213 -8.81 8.27 -9.38
CA ILE A 213 -9.61 9.13 -10.25
C ILE A 213 -8.88 9.37 -11.58
N ILE A 214 -7.58 9.69 -11.52
CA ILE A 214 -6.74 9.95 -12.70
C ILE A 214 -6.69 8.70 -13.60
N ILE A 215 -6.41 7.54 -13.02
CA ILE A 215 -6.30 6.27 -13.75
C ILE A 215 -7.67 5.83 -14.29
N SER A 216 -8.74 5.99 -13.52
CA SER A 216 -10.09 5.63 -13.96
C SER A 216 -10.54 6.48 -15.15
N PHE A 217 -10.25 7.79 -15.11
CA PHE A 217 -10.49 8.68 -16.24
C PHE A 217 -9.69 8.22 -17.46
N PHE A 218 -8.39 7.97 -17.31
CA PHE A 218 -7.54 7.47 -18.38
C PHE A 218 -8.06 6.17 -18.99
N PHE A 219 -8.39 5.19 -18.15
CA PHE A 219 -8.93 3.89 -18.53
C PHE A 219 -10.22 4.05 -19.35
N PHE A 220 -11.18 4.86 -18.86
CA PHE A 220 -12.45 5.09 -19.53
C PHE A 220 -12.28 5.69 -20.94
N PHE A 221 -11.45 6.73 -21.08
CA PHE A 221 -11.20 7.34 -22.40
C PHE A 221 -10.52 6.37 -23.36
N ARG A 222 -9.51 5.62 -22.89
CA ARG A 222 -8.81 4.62 -23.70
C ARG A 222 -9.72 3.47 -24.13
N GLN A 223 -10.58 3.01 -23.22
CA GLN A 223 -11.55 1.95 -23.51
C GLN A 223 -12.52 2.38 -24.61
N LYS A 224 -13.04 3.61 -24.54
CA LYS A 224 -13.91 4.18 -25.57
C LYS A 224 -13.23 4.23 -26.95
N ASP A 225 -11.98 4.68 -27.00
CA ASP A 225 -11.19 4.71 -28.23
C ASP A 225 -10.94 3.32 -28.80
N PHE A 226 -10.60 2.35 -27.94
CA PHE A 226 -10.40 0.96 -28.34
C PHE A 226 -11.65 0.36 -28.98
N PHE A 227 -12.82 0.54 -28.36
CA PHE A 227 -14.08 0.06 -28.92
C PHE A 227 -14.46 0.77 -30.22
N LYS A 228 -14.20 2.08 -30.34
CA LYS A 228 -14.42 2.83 -31.58
C LYS A 228 -13.58 2.28 -32.72
N LYS A 229 -12.27 2.06 -32.51
CA LYS A 229 -11.37 1.46 -33.52
C LYS A 229 -11.83 0.06 -33.93
N ARG A 230 -12.22 -0.78 -32.96
CA ARG A 230 -12.68 -2.15 -33.23
C ARG A 230 -13.98 -2.18 -34.04
N LYS A 231 -14.96 -1.33 -33.72
CA LYS A 231 -16.20 -1.20 -34.49
C LYS A 231 -15.94 -0.78 -35.93
N THR A 232 -15.06 0.20 -36.15
CA THR A 232 -14.68 0.64 -37.51
C THR A 232 -14.00 -0.48 -38.29
N LYS A 233 -13.10 -1.25 -37.66
CA LYS A 233 -12.41 -2.38 -38.32
C LYS A 233 -13.40 -3.46 -38.77
N ILE A 234 -14.28 -3.91 -37.88
CA ILE A 234 -15.30 -4.94 -38.18
C ILE A 234 -16.24 -4.45 -39.29
N ARG A 235 -16.66 -3.19 -39.26
CA ARG A 235 -17.51 -2.63 -40.31
C ARG A 235 -16.82 -2.67 -41.68
N ASN A 236 -15.53 -2.37 -41.76
CA ASN A 236 -14.80 -2.41 -43.03
C ASN A 236 -14.63 -3.84 -43.54
N GLU A 237 -14.33 -4.80 -42.64
CA GLU A 237 -14.24 -6.24 -42.95
C GLU A 237 -15.57 -6.86 -43.40
N LEU A 238 -16.71 -6.25 -43.07
CA LEU A 238 -18.05 -6.71 -43.50
C LEU A 238 -18.52 -6.07 -44.82
N ILE A 239 -17.84 -5.02 -45.28
CA ILE A 239 -18.18 -4.32 -46.54
C ILE A 239 -17.34 -4.88 -47.70
N GLU A 240 -16.17 -5.46 -47.41
CA GLU A 240 -15.33 -6.22 -48.35
C GLU A 240 -15.85 -7.64 -48.55
#